data_AF-A0A2U3QBJ0-F1
#
_entry.id   AF-A0A2U3QBJ0-F1
#
_cell.length_a   1.000
_cell.length_b   1.000
_cell.length_c   1.000
_cell.angle_alpha   90.00
_cell.angle_beta   90.00
_cell.angle_gamma   90.00
#
_symmetry.space_group_name_H-M   'P 1'
#
loop_
_entity.id
_entity.type
_entity.pdbx_description
1 polymer ?
#
loop_
_entity_poly.entity_id
_entity_poly.type
_entity_poly.pdbx_seq_one_letter_code
_entity_poly.pdbx_strand_id
1 'polypeptide(L)'
;MSHINVTINGRQYRMACEEGQEVRLLKLAETLETRIQSLRGKFGEIGDARLTVMAALTVCDELIDTSNRVRTLEQELTELRDFRNAAVERARMTQTAVVNALNAAAERIEKSTQVLNRTVGNGIAIG
;
A
#
# COMPACT_ATOMS: atom_id res chain seq x y z
N MET A 1 -3.16 30.09 20.94
CA MET A 1 -4.39 29.51 20.34
C MET A 1 -5.00 30.53 19.40
N SER A 2 -4.94 30.26 18.09
CA SER A 2 -5.64 31.07 17.09
C SER A 2 -7.12 30.69 17.05
N HIS A 3 -7.95 31.58 16.52
CA HIS A 3 -9.35 31.29 16.22
C HIS A 3 -9.60 31.68 14.78
N ILE A 4 -10.44 30.91 14.10
CA ILE A 4 -10.95 31.26 12.77
C ILE A 4 -12.47 31.32 12.80
N ASN A 5 -13.03 32.10 11.88
CA ASN A 5 -14.46 32.09 11.63
C ASN A 5 -14.73 31.26 10.38
N VAL A 6 -15.61 30.28 10.50
CA VAL A 6 -16.11 29.49 9.38
C VAL A 6 -17.61 29.73 9.22
N THR A 7 -18.12 29.61 8.01
CA THR A 7 -19.55 29.72 7.73
C THR A 7 -20.10 28.35 7.38
N ILE A 8 -21.15 27.91 8.09
CA ILE A 8 -21.84 26.64 7.85
C ILE A 8 -23.34 26.90 7.88
N ASN A 9 -24.03 26.49 6.84
CA ASN A 9 -25.43 26.75 6.56
C ASN A 9 -25.83 28.22 6.77
N GLY A 10 -24.99 29.14 6.27
CA GLY A 10 -25.18 30.59 6.42
C GLY A 10 -24.95 31.16 7.83
N ARG A 11 -24.53 30.34 8.80
CA ARG A 11 -24.21 30.76 10.17
C ARG A 11 -22.71 30.81 10.38
N GLN A 12 -22.22 31.86 11.04
CA GLN A 12 -20.81 31.96 11.41
C GLN A 12 -20.52 31.22 12.73
N TYR A 13 -19.47 30.41 12.71
CA TYR A 13 -18.96 29.68 13.86
C TYR A 13 -17.51 30.08 14.09
N ARG A 14 -17.20 30.49 15.33
CA ARG A 14 -15.84 30.76 15.75
C ARG A 14 -15.23 29.47 16.29
N MET A 15 -14.22 28.95 15.60
CA MET A 15 -13.55 27.70 15.95
C MET A 15 -12.15 27.98 16.47
N ALA A 16 -11.76 27.28 17.53
CA ALA A 16 -10.39 27.26 18.01
C ALA A 16 -9.54 26.40 17.08
N CYS A 17 -8.33 26.85 16.76
CA CYS A 17 -7.39 26.13 15.92
C CYS A 17 -5.97 26.21 16.47
N GLU A 18 -5.21 25.15 16.17
CA GLU A 18 -3.77 25.13 16.35
C GLU A 18 -3.09 25.80 15.15
N GLU A 19 -1.86 26.26 15.36
CA GLU A 19 -1.07 26.90 14.31
C GLU A 19 -0.87 25.97 13.12
N GLY A 20 -1.25 26.42 11.93
CA GLY A 20 -1.17 25.66 10.68
C GLY A 20 -2.42 24.82 10.35
N GLN A 21 -3.42 24.75 11.22
CA GLN A 21 -4.67 24.03 10.94
C GLN A 21 -5.76 24.90 10.29
N GLU A 22 -5.55 26.21 10.17
CA GLU A 22 -6.56 27.17 9.71
C GLU A 22 -7.14 26.80 8.34
N VAL A 23 -6.26 26.50 7.38
CA VAL A 23 -6.64 26.13 6.01
C VAL A 23 -7.43 24.81 5.99
N ARG A 24 -7.05 23.85 6.84
CA ARG A 24 -7.72 22.56 6.92
C ARG A 24 -9.14 22.72 7.45
N LEU A 25 -9.34 23.51 8.50
CA LEU A 25 -10.66 23.76 9.07
C LEU A 25 -11.58 24.52 8.10
N LEU A 26 -11.04 25.49 7.35
CA LEU A 26 -11.81 26.16 6.29
C LEU A 26 -12.32 25.18 5.23
N LYS A 27 -11.45 24.26 4.76
CA LYS A 27 -11.84 23.21 3.80
C LYS A 27 -12.88 22.25 4.37
N LEU A 28 -12.76 21.88 5.65
CA LEU A 28 -13.76 21.02 6.31
C LEU A 28 -15.14 21.70 6.37
N ALA A 29 -15.18 22.99 6.71
CA ALA A 29 -16.41 23.76 6.72
C ALA A 29 -17.02 23.89 5.31
N GLU A 30 -16.22 24.19 4.29
CA GLU A 30 -16.67 24.25 2.88
C GLU A 30 -17.22 22.91 2.37
N THR A 31 -16.59 21.80 2.77
CA THR A 31 -17.05 20.45 2.42
C THR A 31 -18.42 20.16 3.06
N LEU A 32 -18.59 20.53 4.33
CA LEU A 32 -19.86 20.37 5.02
C LEU A 32 -20.95 21.29 4.43
N GLU A 33 -20.62 22.54 4.10
CA GLU A 33 -21.51 23.49 3.43
C GLU A 33 -22.03 22.91 2.12
N THR A 34 -21.13 22.43 1.26
CA THR A 34 -21.46 21.83 -0.05
C THR A 34 -22.46 20.69 0.11
N ARG A 35 -22.27 19.86 1.14
CA ARG A 35 -23.16 18.73 1.42
C ARG A 35 -24.53 19.17 1.92
N ILE A 36 -24.58 20.18 2.80
CA ILE A 36 -25.85 20.78 3.25
C ILE A 36 -26.60 21.38 2.06
N GLN A 37 -25.92 22.11 1.17
CA GLN A 37 -26.54 22.67 -0.04
C GLN A 37 -27.05 21.57 -0.99
N SER A 38 -26.28 20.50 -1.18
CA SER A 38 -26.74 19.35 -1.97
C SER A 38 -27.99 18.70 -1.37
N LEU A 39 -28.06 18.55 -0.04
CA LEU A 39 -29.21 17.97 0.64
C LEU A 39 -30.42 18.89 0.55
N ARG A 40 -30.21 20.20 0.69
CA ARG A 40 -31.25 21.22 0.49
C ARG A 40 -31.84 21.15 -0.91
N GLY A 41 -31.00 21.00 -1.94
CA GLY A 41 -31.45 20.84 -3.33
C GLY A 41 -32.27 19.55 -3.57
N LYS A 42 -31.97 18.47 -2.83
CA LYS A 42 -32.67 17.17 -2.98
C LYS A 42 -33.97 17.08 -2.18
N PHE A 43 -33.96 17.58 -0.95
CA PHE A 43 -35.05 17.39 0.01
C PHE A 43 -35.88 18.66 0.25
N GLY A 44 -35.45 19.80 -0.29
CA GLY A 44 -36.04 21.11 -0.01
C GLY A 44 -35.66 21.65 1.36
N GLU A 45 -36.31 22.74 1.77
CA GLU A 45 -36.07 23.36 3.08
C GLU A 45 -36.87 22.66 4.19
N ILE A 46 -36.41 21.46 4.56
CA ILE A 46 -36.96 20.63 5.65
C ILE A 46 -36.49 21.07 7.05
N GLY A 47 -35.79 22.20 7.12
CA GLY A 47 -35.22 22.80 8.33
C GLY A 47 -33.70 22.64 8.46
N ASP A 48 -33.03 23.74 8.83
CA ASP A 48 -31.57 23.84 9.00
C ASP A 48 -30.96 22.72 9.85
N ALA A 49 -31.57 22.44 11.00
CA ALA A 49 -31.08 21.45 11.95
C ALA A 49 -31.13 20.04 11.34
N ARG A 50 -32.22 19.71 10.62
CA ARG A 50 -32.38 18.41 9.98
C ARG A 50 -31.38 18.23 8.85
N LEU A 51 -31.19 19.24 8.01
CA LEU A 51 -30.19 19.22 6.93
C LEU A 51 -28.77 19.04 7.48
N THR A 52 -28.43 19.75 8.56
CA THR A 52 -27.11 19.65 9.21
C THR A 52 -26.88 18.26 9.79
N VAL A 53 -27.89 17.69 10.49
CA VAL A 53 -27.81 16.32 11.04
C VAL A 53 -27.66 15.28 9.93
N MET A 54 -28.44 15.40 8.84
CA MET A 54 -28.31 14.51 7.69
C MET A 54 -26.91 14.61 7.07
N ALA A 55 -26.41 15.83 6.84
CA ALA A 55 -25.07 16.04 6.30
C ALA A 55 -23.98 15.39 7.17
N ALA A 56 -24.07 15.55 8.50
CA ALA A 56 -23.15 14.96 9.44
C ALA A 56 -23.21 13.42 9.41
N LEU A 57 -24.41 12.83 9.41
CA LEU A 57 -24.58 11.37 9.32
C LEU A 57 -24.02 10.82 8.00
N THR A 58 -24.24 11.50 6.87
CA THR A 58 -23.68 11.05 5.58
C THR A 58 -22.15 11.13 5.56
N VAL A 59 -21.54 12.11 6.23
CA VAL A 59 -20.06 12.17 6.37
C VAL A 59 -19.55 11.02 7.24
N CYS A 60 -20.24 10.70 8.33
CA CYS A 60 -19.88 9.55 9.17
C CYS A 60 -19.97 8.23 8.40
N ASP A 61 -21.02 8.05 7.61
CA ASP A 61 -21.22 6.87 6.77
C ASP A 61 -20.08 6.70 5.76
N GLU A 62 -19.74 7.76 5.03
CA GLU A 62 -18.61 7.75 4.09
C GLU A 62 -17.26 7.49 4.75
N LEU A 63 -17.05 7.98 5.98
CA LEU A 63 -15.85 7.72 6.74
C LEU A 63 -15.75 6.24 7.12
N ILE A 64 -16.87 5.61 7.52
CA ILE A 64 -16.92 4.17 7.82
C ILE A 64 -16.61 3.36 6.57
N ASP A 65 -17.24 3.67 5.44
CA ASP A 65 -17.01 2.99 4.17
C ASP A 65 -15.56 3.12 3.70
N THR A 66 -15.00 4.33 3.76
CA THR A 66 -13.61 4.57 3.40
C THR A 66 -12.65 3.83 4.32
N SER A 67 -12.91 3.82 5.63
CA SER A 67 -12.09 3.10 6.61
C SER A 67 -12.10 1.59 6.38
N ASN A 68 -13.27 1.03 6.06
CA ASN A 68 -13.41 -0.38 5.69
C ASN A 68 -12.62 -0.71 4.42
N ARG A 69 -12.71 0.15 3.40
CA ARG A 69 -11.95 -0.02 2.15
C ARG A 69 -10.44 0.05 2.37
N VAL A 70 -9.97 0.99 3.18
CA VAL A 70 -8.54 1.08 3.55
C VAL A 70 -8.09 -0.21 4.23
N ARG A 71 -8.87 -0.72 5.20
CA ARG A 71 -8.56 -1.98 5.89
C ARG A 71 -8.46 -3.17 4.93
N THR A 72 -9.37 -3.28 3.96
CA THR A 72 -9.31 -4.32 2.93
C THR A 72 -8.06 -4.19 2.08
N LEU A 73 -7.72 -2.98 1.62
CA LEU A 73 -6.51 -2.74 0.82
C LEU A 73 -5.22 -3.05 1.61
N GLU A 74 -5.19 -2.75 2.91
CA GLU A 74 -4.06 -3.11 3.79
C GLU A 74 -3.89 -4.63 3.92
N GLN A 75 -5.00 -5.38 3.98
CA GLN A 75 -4.99 -6.84 4.01
C GLN A 75 -4.46 -7.41 2.68
N GLU A 76 -5.00 -6.98 1.55
CA GLU A 76 -4.54 -7.39 0.22
C GLU A 76 -3.05 -7.10 0.00
N LEU A 77 -2.59 -5.92 0.47
CA LEU A 77 -1.19 -5.53 0.36
C LEU A 77 -0.27 -6.40 1.23
N THR A 78 -0.76 -6.88 2.37
CA THR A 78 -0.04 -7.84 3.22
C THR A 78 0.05 -9.19 2.53
N GLU A 79 -1.06 -9.71 1.99
CA GLU A 79 -1.10 -10.98 1.25
C GLU A 79 -0.18 -10.96 0.02
N LEU A 80 -0.18 -9.87 -0.74
CA LEU A 80 0.70 -9.67 -1.89
C LEU A 80 2.18 -9.66 -1.48
N ARG A 81 2.51 -9.02 -0.35
CA ARG A 81 3.87 -9.01 0.19
C ARG A 81 4.32 -10.40 0.59
N ASP A 82 3.47 -11.18 1.23
CA ASP A 82 3.76 -12.55 1.64
C ASP A 82 3.95 -13.47 0.43
N PHE A 83 3.06 -13.38 -0.56
CA PHE A 83 3.21 -14.12 -1.82
C PHE A 83 4.51 -13.79 -2.54
N ARG A 84 4.84 -12.50 -2.64
CA ARG A 84 6.09 -12.03 -3.24
C ARG A 84 7.30 -12.59 -2.49
N ASN A 85 7.30 -12.51 -1.16
CA ASN A 85 8.41 -13.02 -0.34
C ASN A 85 8.58 -14.55 -0.54
N ALA A 86 7.49 -15.31 -0.56
CA ALA A 86 7.52 -16.74 -0.83
C ALA A 86 8.00 -17.08 -2.26
N ALA A 87 7.68 -16.25 -3.25
CA ALA A 87 8.19 -16.40 -4.62
C ALA A 87 9.70 -16.11 -4.70
N VAL A 88 10.17 -15.05 -4.05
CA VAL A 88 11.59 -14.70 -3.96
C VAL A 88 12.39 -15.80 -3.27
N GLU A 89 11.87 -16.36 -2.16
CA GLU A 89 12.56 -17.43 -1.44
C GLU A 89 12.66 -18.70 -2.30
N ARG A 90 11.57 -19.08 -2.99
CA ARG A 90 11.61 -20.20 -3.95
C ARG A 90 12.65 -19.98 -5.05
N ALA A 91 12.68 -18.77 -5.65
CA ALA A 91 13.66 -18.44 -6.67
C ALA A 91 15.10 -18.55 -6.14
N ARG A 92 15.36 -18.10 -4.91
CA ARG A 92 16.66 -18.20 -4.23
C ARG A 92 17.06 -19.65 -3.98
N MET A 93 16.13 -20.50 -3.53
CA MET A 93 16.35 -21.92 -3.34
C MET A 93 16.71 -22.60 -4.67
N THR A 94 15.95 -22.33 -5.73
CA THR A 94 16.24 -22.85 -7.07
C THR A 94 17.59 -22.38 -7.58
N GLN A 95 17.91 -21.10 -7.42
CA GLN A 95 19.21 -20.54 -7.82
C GLN A 95 20.37 -21.23 -7.10
N THR A 96 20.23 -21.46 -5.79
CA THR A 96 21.24 -22.16 -4.98
C THR A 96 21.42 -23.61 -5.45
N ALA A 97 20.32 -24.32 -5.73
CA ALA A 97 20.38 -25.68 -6.25
C ALA A 97 21.06 -25.76 -7.63
N VAL A 98 20.77 -24.81 -8.52
CA VAL A 98 21.40 -24.70 -9.84
C VAL A 98 22.90 -24.44 -9.73
N VAL A 99 23.32 -23.51 -8.87
CA VAL A 99 24.75 -23.23 -8.62
C VAL A 99 25.47 -24.48 -8.11
N ASN A 100 24.87 -25.20 -7.14
CA ASN A 100 25.46 -26.43 -6.61
C ASN A 100 25.59 -27.52 -7.68
N ALA A 101 24.56 -27.70 -8.51
CA ALA A 101 24.59 -28.67 -9.61
C ALA A 101 25.66 -28.32 -10.65
N LEU A 102 25.82 -27.03 -10.97
CA LEU A 102 26.83 -26.56 -11.90
C LEU A 102 28.26 -26.80 -11.37
N ASN A 103 28.49 -26.50 -10.09
CA ASN A 103 29.78 -26.76 -9.43
C ASN A 103 30.11 -28.26 -9.42
N ALA A 104 29.16 -29.12 -9.09
CA ALA A 104 29.35 -30.57 -9.11
C ALA A 104 29.62 -31.12 -10.53
N ALA A 105 28.99 -30.53 -11.55
CA ALA A 105 29.26 -30.88 -12.94
C ALA A 105 30.67 -30.47 -13.36
N ALA A 106 31.11 -29.26 -13.00
CA ALA A 106 32.48 -28.78 -13.25
C ALA A 106 33.53 -29.70 -12.59
N GLU A 107 33.33 -30.07 -11.32
CA GLU A 107 34.23 -30.98 -10.60
C GLU A 107 34.34 -32.35 -11.28
N ARG A 108 33.22 -32.90 -11.79
CA ARG A 108 33.26 -34.16 -12.56
C ARG A 108 34.05 -34.01 -13.86
N ILE A 109 33.89 -32.90 -14.58
CA ILE A 109 34.62 -32.63 -15.83
C ILE A 109 36.13 -32.54 -15.54
N GLU A 110 36.53 -31.81 -14.50
CA GLU A 110 37.93 -31.71 -14.08
C GLU A 110 38.51 -33.08 -13.73
N LYS A 111 37.77 -33.89 -12.96
CA LYS A 111 38.19 -35.25 -12.60
C LYS A 111 38.34 -36.15 -13.82
N SER A 112 37.38 -36.13 -14.76
CA SER A 112 37.47 -36.88 -16.01
C SER A 112 38.67 -36.45 -16.84
N THR A 113 38.93 -35.15 -16.93
CA THR A 113 40.07 -34.59 -17.68
C THR A 113 41.41 -35.01 -17.05
N GLN A 114 41.52 -34.99 -15.71
CA GLN A 114 42.71 -35.47 -15.01
C GLN A 114 42.98 -36.96 -15.26
N VAL A 115 41.94 -37.81 -15.26
CA VAL A 115 42.08 -39.24 -15.56
C VAL A 115 42.58 -39.45 -17.00
N LEU A 116 41.94 -38.79 -17.97
CA LEU A 116 42.35 -38.83 -19.38
C LEU A 116 43.82 -38.43 -19.56
N ASN A 117 44.24 -37.32 -18.94
CA ASN A 117 45.61 -36.82 -19.06
C ASN A 117 46.64 -37.79 -18.46
N ARG A 118 46.31 -38.46 -17.34
CA ARG A 118 47.17 -39.51 -16.75
C ARG A 118 47.28 -40.74 -17.66
N THR A 119 46.19 -41.18 -18.27
CA THR A 119 46.20 -42.34 -19.18
C THR A 119 47.01 -42.06 -20.44
N VAL A 120 46.94 -40.85 -21.00
CA VAL A 120 47.74 -40.44 -22.16
C VAL A 120 49.23 -40.30 -21.78
N GLY A 121 49.56 -39.72 -20.62
CA GLY A 121 50.95 -39.55 -20.16
C GLY A 121 51.69 -40.86 -19.89
N ASN A 122 51.00 -41.91 -19.39
CA ASN A 122 51.61 -43.22 -19.16
C ASN A 122 51.75 -44.07 -20.44
N GLY A 123 51.02 -43.75 -21.51
CA GLY A 123 51.07 -44.49 -22.79
C GLY A 123 52.22 -44.12 -23.71
N ILE A 124 52.96 -43.03 -23.43
CA ILE A 124 54.05 -42.51 -24.27
C ILE A 124 55.44 -42.97 -23.78
N ALA A 125 55.53 -43.61 -22.62
CA ALA A 125 56.76 -44.19 -22.09
C ALA A 125 56.99 -45.64 -22.57
N ILE A 126 56.95 -45.88 -23.88
CA ILE A 126 57.53 -47.08 -24.50
C ILE A 126 58.28 -46.61 -25.75
N GLY A 127 59.51 -46.18 -25.54
CA GLY A 127 60.56 -46.02 -26.53
C GLY A 127 61.78 -46.81 -26.08
#